data_AF-X0Y5A2-F1
#
_entry.id   AF-X0Y5A2-F1
#
_cell.length_a   1.000
_cell.length_b   1.000
_cell.length_c   1.000
_cell.angle_alpha   90.00
_cell.angle_beta   90.00
_cell.angle_gamma   90.00
#
_symmetry.space_group_name_H-M   'P 1'
#
loop_
_entity.id
_entity.type
_entity.pdbx_description
1 polymer ?
#
loop_
_entity_poly.entity_id
_entity_poly.type
_entity_poly.pdbx_seq_one_letter_code
_entity_poly.pdbx_strand_id
1 'polypeptide(L)'
;TANGVTLDLGGYTVIYNNVDNQVADEQMSTSAFGVFADYQSDVKVLNGTIRQGKGYNYGSQGSYGYSPVNLYACTGSTEVAGIWAEFQGSSVSGIMMSYPGSTASVHHNVILDRGGELRNRHQGQRAIAAPVVHHNLVLRHRHRGVEISNNGSTIYDNELYGDSVATNGYSILSYDKDNVTVYGNRCFGTGYMLVGLGTIASCTYNELYDNLVHLQANENDLRWPEYGPMSWACGTRI
;
A
#
# COMPACT_ATOMS: atom_id res chain seq x y z
N THR A 1 -11.25 -22.41 -9.49
CA THR A 1 -10.53 -22.00 -8.28
C THR A 1 -9.47 -23.04 -7.98
N ALA A 2 -8.29 -22.62 -7.53
CA ALA A 2 -7.14 -23.49 -7.31
C ALA A 2 -6.23 -22.90 -6.22
N ASN A 3 -5.81 -23.76 -5.29
CA ASN A 3 -4.84 -23.44 -4.24
C ASN A 3 -3.42 -23.81 -4.69
N GLY A 4 -2.40 -23.27 -4.00
CA GLY A 4 -1.00 -23.56 -4.33
C GLY A 4 -0.56 -23.00 -5.68
N VAL A 5 -1.28 -21.98 -6.18
CA VAL A 5 -1.00 -21.38 -7.48
C VAL A 5 0.18 -20.42 -7.35
N THR A 6 1.22 -20.67 -8.15
CA THR A 6 2.33 -19.74 -8.33
C THR A 6 2.25 -19.13 -9.72
N LEU A 7 2.10 -17.80 -9.78
CA LEU A 7 2.32 -17.01 -10.96
C LEU A 7 3.74 -16.43 -10.89
N ASP A 8 4.68 -17.11 -11.53
CA ASP A 8 6.02 -16.58 -11.77
C ASP A 8 6.02 -15.88 -13.13
N LEU A 9 6.24 -14.57 -13.13
CA LEU A 9 6.27 -13.76 -14.35
C LEU A 9 7.60 -13.89 -15.08
N GLY A 10 8.63 -14.58 -14.57
CA GLY A 10 9.89 -14.84 -15.26
C GLY A 10 10.61 -13.61 -15.81
N GLY A 11 10.41 -12.44 -15.20
CA GLY A 11 10.92 -11.16 -15.70
C GLY A 11 10.05 -10.48 -16.77
N TYR A 12 8.97 -11.10 -17.22
CA TYR A 12 8.01 -10.52 -18.16
C TYR A 12 7.18 -9.40 -17.54
N THR A 13 6.56 -8.61 -18.41
CA THR A 13 5.66 -7.51 -18.03
C THR A 13 4.21 -7.88 -18.31
N VAL A 14 3.37 -7.82 -17.27
CA VAL A 14 1.91 -7.83 -17.40
C VAL A 14 1.42 -6.38 -17.44
N ILE A 15 0.65 -6.04 -18.48
CA ILE A 15 -0.02 -4.75 -18.59
C ILE A 15 -1.52 -4.96 -18.41
N TYR A 16 -2.11 -4.29 -17.43
CA TYR A 16 -3.54 -4.34 -17.13
C TYR A 16 -4.17 -2.96 -17.25
N ASN A 17 -5.50 -2.87 -17.32
CA ASN A 17 -6.22 -1.60 -17.41
C ASN A 17 -5.73 -0.67 -18.56
N ASN A 18 -5.72 -1.18 -19.79
CA ASN A 18 -5.25 -0.43 -20.97
C ASN A 18 -6.25 0.61 -21.49
N VAL A 19 -7.51 0.49 -21.11
CA VAL A 19 -8.60 1.36 -21.54
C VAL A 19 -9.23 1.95 -20.30
N ASP A 20 -9.47 3.25 -20.31
CA ASP A 20 -10.24 3.89 -19.25
C ASP A 20 -11.71 3.46 -19.37
N ASN A 21 -12.09 2.48 -18.57
CA ASN A 21 -13.44 1.97 -18.49
C ASN A 21 -13.86 1.93 -17.02
N GLN A 22 -14.38 3.06 -16.56
CA GLN A 22 -14.76 3.21 -15.17
C GLN A 22 -16.00 2.38 -14.88
N VAL A 23 -15.83 1.37 -14.02
CA VAL A 23 -16.97 0.61 -13.51
C VAL A 23 -17.63 1.43 -12.40
N ALA A 24 -18.97 1.49 -12.46
CA ALA A 24 -19.76 2.04 -11.39
C ALA A 24 -19.74 1.07 -10.20
N ASP A 25 -19.63 1.62 -9.00
CA ASP A 25 -19.66 0.91 -7.73
C ASP A 25 -18.50 -0.06 -7.41
N GLU A 26 -18.30 -0.25 -6.11
CA GLU A 26 -17.12 -0.74 -5.40
C GLU A 26 -16.79 -2.21 -5.64
N GLN A 27 -16.67 -2.64 -6.89
CA GLN A 27 -16.67 -4.07 -7.21
C GLN A 27 -15.26 -4.53 -7.59
N MET A 28 -14.61 -5.15 -6.61
CA MET A 28 -13.43 -6.00 -6.80
C MET A 28 -13.65 -7.07 -7.88
N SER A 29 -14.89 -7.44 -8.19
CA SER A 29 -15.22 -8.43 -9.23
C SER A 29 -15.23 -7.87 -10.65
N THR A 30 -15.37 -6.55 -10.84
CA THR A 30 -15.52 -5.94 -12.18
C THR A 30 -14.36 -5.03 -12.58
N SER A 31 -13.49 -4.68 -11.63
CA SER A 31 -12.31 -3.86 -11.90
C SER A 31 -11.20 -4.66 -12.60
N ALA A 32 -10.40 -4.01 -13.44
CA ALA A 32 -9.26 -4.64 -14.08
C ALA A 32 -8.05 -4.66 -13.13
N PHE A 33 -7.62 -5.84 -12.67
CA PHE A 33 -6.40 -6.00 -11.86
C PHE A 33 -5.23 -6.53 -12.69
N GLY A 34 -4.00 -6.29 -12.23
CA GLY A 34 -2.84 -7.00 -12.74
C GLY A 34 -2.90 -8.48 -12.38
N VAL A 35 -3.04 -8.75 -11.09
CA VAL A 35 -3.28 -10.08 -10.51
C VAL A 35 -4.37 -9.96 -9.46
N PHE A 36 -5.34 -10.87 -9.53
CA PHE A 36 -6.43 -10.97 -8.56
C PHE A 36 -6.60 -12.43 -8.12
N ALA A 37 -6.70 -12.64 -6.81
CA ALA A 37 -7.11 -13.91 -6.22
C ALA A 37 -8.05 -13.65 -5.04
N ASP A 38 -9.03 -14.53 -4.88
CA ASP A 38 -10.12 -14.39 -3.92
C ASP A 38 -10.36 -15.71 -3.19
N TYR A 39 -10.27 -15.71 -1.86
CA TYR A 39 -10.47 -16.89 -1.00
C TYR A 39 -9.64 -18.13 -1.42
N GLN A 40 -8.37 -17.94 -1.78
CA GLN A 40 -7.46 -19.04 -2.12
C GLN A 40 -6.38 -19.24 -1.02
N SER A 41 -5.71 -20.39 -1.01
CA SER A 41 -4.52 -20.61 -0.18
C SER A 41 -3.25 -20.74 -1.01
N ASP A 42 -2.12 -20.36 -0.41
CA ASP A 42 -0.78 -20.58 -0.93
C ASP A 42 -0.57 -19.94 -2.32
N VAL A 43 -1.09 -18.72 -2.49
CA VAL A 43 -0.98 -17.96 -3.75
C VAL A 43 0.33 -17.21 -3.77
N LYS A 44 1.12 -17.40 -4.83
CA LYS A 44 2.39 -16.70 -5.02
C LYS A 44 2.40 -15.89 -6.30
N VAL A 45 2.87 -14.64 -6.22
CA VAL A 45 3.09 -13.75 -7.37
C VAL A 45 4.56 -13.32 -7.37
N LEU A 46 5.32 -13.82 -8.34
CA LEU A 46 6.78 -13.75 -8.32
C LEU A 46 7.36 -13.10 -9.59
N ASN A 47 8.51 -12.45 -9.42
CA ASN A 47 9.51 -12.14 -10.45
C ASN A 47 9.01 -11.49 -11.75
N GLY A 48 8.87 -10.16 -11.82
CA GLY A 48 8.58 -9.49 -13.08
C GLY A 48 8.09 -8.07 -12.93
N THR A 49 7.30 -7.59 -13.90
CA THR A 49 6.68 -6.26 -13.85
C THR A 49 5.17 -6.36 -14.00
N ILE A 50 4.42 -5.67 -13.13
CA ILE A 50 2.98 -5.48 -13.26
C ILE A 50 2.72 -3.99 -13.38
N ARG A 51 2.30 -3.56 -14.57
CA ARG A 51 2.15 -2.13 -14.91
C ARG A 51 0.70 -1.84 -15.31
N GLN A 52 0.12 -0.81 -14.71
CA GLN A 52 -1.12 -0.24 -15.20
C GLN A 52 -0.88 0.43 -16.56
N GLY A 53 -1.75 0.13 -17.51
CA GLY A 53 -1.78 0.73 -18.83
C GLY A 53 -2.33 2.15 -18.81
N LYS A 54 -2.87 2.58 -19.96
CA LYS A 54 -3.34 3.95 -20.15
C LYS A 54 -4.65 4.29 -19.41
N GLY A 55 -5.37 3.30 -18.88
CA GLY A 55 -6.60 3.53 -18.12
C GLY A 55 -6.31 4.32 -16.84
N TYR A 56 -7.06 5.40 -16.63
CA TYR A 56 -6.96 6.28 -15.46
C TYR A 56 -8.16 6.10 -14.53
N ASN A 57 -8.50 4.84 -14.25
CA ASN A 57 -9.63 4.53 -13.40
C ASN A 57 -9.35 4.84 -11.93
N TYR A 58 -10.40 5.20 -11.20
CA TYR A 58 -10.32 5.41 -9.77
C TYR A 58 -10.71 4.15 -9.00
N GLY A 59 -10.05 3.94 -7.86
CA GLY A 59 -10.48 2.97 -6.87
C GLY A 59 -11.74 3.43 -6.13
N SER A 60 -12.36 2.50 -5.42
CA SER A 60 -13.47 2.77 -4.50
C SER A 60 -13.03 3.63 -3.31
N GLN A 61 -13.95 3.95 -2.40
CA GLN A 61 -13.60 4.73 -1.21
C GLN A 61 -12.57 4.02 -0.32
N GLY A 62 -12.68 2.69 -0.20
CA GLY A 62 -11.71 1.82 0.46
C GLY A 62 -10.47 1.50 -0.37
N SER A 63 -10.27 2.22 -1.47
CA SER A 63 -9.16 2.06 -2.41
C SER A 63 -9.05 0.65 -3.02
N TYR A 64 -10.20 0.01 -3.25
CA TYR A 64 -10.33 -1.25 -3.97
C TYR A 64 -10.50 -1.00 -5.47
N GLY A 65 -10.02 -1.93 -6.28
CA GLY A 65 -10.11 -1.84 -7.74
C GLY A 65 -8.82 -1.33 -8.37
N TYR A 66 -8.51 -1.85 -9.55
CA TYR A 66 -7.41 -1.39 -10.40
C TYR A 66 -6.02 -1.49 -9.78
N SER A 67 -5.85 -2.32 -8.76
CA SER A 67 -4.55 -2.59 -8.14
C SER A 67 -3.69 -3.53 -9.01
N PRO A 68 -2.36 -3.37 -9.01
CA PRO A 68 -1.47 -4.32 -9.66
C PRO A 68 -1.59 -5.71 -9.04
N VAL A 69 -1.71 -5.81 -7.71
CA VAL A 69 -1.94 -7.09 -7.02
C VAL A 69 -3.01 -6.92 -5.95
N ASN A 70 -4.05 -7.75 -6.00
CA ASN A 70 -5.08 -7.82 -4.98
C ASN A 70 -5.35 -9.29 -4.60
N LEU A 71 -4.97 -9.65 -3.38
CA LEU A 71 -5.17 -10.99 -2.81
C LEU A 71 -6.16 -10.87 -1.65
N TYR A 72 -7.42 -11.18 -1.92
CA TYR A 72 -8.49 -11.05 -0.94
C TYR A 72 -8.73 -12.36 -0.22
N ALA A 73 -8.77 -12.30 1.11
CA ALA A 73 -8.96 -13.44 2.01
C ALA A 73 -8.04 -14.63 1.68
N CYS A 74 -6.83 -14.35 1.18
CA CYS A 74 -5.86 -15.38 0.82
C CYS A 74 -5.03 -15.80 2.04
N THR A 75 -4.84 -17.11 2.21
CA THR A 75 -4.22 -17.69 3.43
C THR A 75 -3.06 -18.63 3.08
N GLY A 76 -2.45 -19.25 4.09
CA GLY A 76 -1.31 -20.15 3.92
C GLY A 76 -0.01 -19.42 3.57
N SER A 77 0.86 -20.06 2.79
CA SER A 77 2.14 -19.52 2.32
C SER A 77 1.96 -18.54 1.14
N THR A 78 1.05 -17.58 1.31
CA THR A 78 0.78 -16.53 0.31
C THR A 78 1.92 -15.51 0.28
N GLU A 79 2.40 -15.17 -0.92
CA GLU A 79 3.63 -14.39 -1.11
C GLU A 79 3.56 -13.49 -2.35
N VAL A 80 4.05 -12.26 -2.24
CA VAL A 80 4.28 -11.38 -3.39
C VAL A 80 5.72 -10.88 -3.35
N ALA A 81 6.53 -11.28 -4.33
CA ALA A 81 7.96 -11.03 -4.29
C ALA A 81 8.62 -10.79 -5.64
N GLY A 82 9.68 -9.97 -5.66
CA GLY A 82 10.49 -9.75 -6.85
C GLY A 82 9.76 -9.04 -7.99
N ILE A 83 8.68 -8.30 -7.71
CA ILE A 83 7.92 -7.56 -8.73
C ILE A 83 8.23 -6.06 -8.74
N TRP A 84 8.19 -5.47 -9.92
CA TRP A 84 8.02 -4.03 -10.11
C TRP A 84 6.54 -3.73 -10.34
N ALA A 85 5.89 -3.05 -9.41
CA ALA A 85 4.50 -2.64 -9.49
C ALA A 85 4.39 -1.14 -9.82
N GLU A 86 3.73 -0.80 -10.92
CA GLU A 86 3.48 0.58 -11.33
C GLU A 86 1.97 0.79 -11.56
N PHE A 87 1.40 1.79 -10.89
CA PHE A 87 -0.04 2.07 -10.93
C PHE A 87 -0.35 3.56 -10.80
N GLN A 88 -1.56 3.94 -11.18
CA GLN A 88 -2.05 5.32 -11.22
C GLN A 88 -3.57 5.37 -11.00
N GLY A 89 -4.14 6.57 -11.07
CA GLY A 89 -5.58 6.79 -10.85
C GLY A 89 -5.90 7.15 -9.40
N SER A 90 -7.02 7.82 -9.16
CA SER A 90 -7.39 8.34 -7.84
C SER A 90 -7.78 7.21 -6.90
N SER A 91 -7.25 7.18 -5.67
CA SER A 91 -7.53 6.12 -4.68
C SER A 91 -7.26 4.68 -5.15
N VAL A 92 -6.27 4.43 -6.02
CA VAL A 92 -5.85 3.07 -6.39
C VAL A 92 -4.72 2.59 -5.49
N SER A 93 -4.86 1.41 -4.87
CA SER A 93 -3.83 0.79 -4.04
C SER A 93 -2.82 -0.02 -4.85
N GLY A 94 -1.62 -0.21 -4.31
CA GLY A 94 -0.55 -1.02 -4.93
C GLY A 94 -0.75 -2.53 -4.69
N ILE A 95 0.06 -3.12 -3.80
CA ILE A 95 -0.07 -4.52 -3.40
C ILE A 95 -1.02 -4.59 -2.20
N MET A 96 -2.16 -5.23 -2.36
CA MET A 96 -3.19 -5.26 -1.33
C MET A 96 -3.55 -6.70 -0.96
N MET A 97 -3.23 -7.08 0.27
CA MET A 97 -3.69 -8.34 0.87
C MET A 97 -4.77 -8.00 1.90
N SER A 98 -6.04 -8.14 1.52
CA SER A 98 -7.17 -7.88 2.43
C SER A 98 -7.54 -9.15 3.18
N TYR A 99 -7.66 -9.08 4.51
CA TYR A 99 -7.91 -10.25 5.37
C TYR A 99 -6.93 -11.42 5.15
N PRO A 100 -5.60 -11.19 5.10
CA PRO A 100 -4.65 -12.24 4.81
C PRO A 100 -4.43 -13.18 6.00
N GLY A 101 -3.96 -14.39 5.72
CA GLY A 101 -3.34 -15.23 6.75
C GLY A 101 -2.15 -14.52 7.41
N SER A 102 -1.89 -14.80 8.69
CA SER A 102 -0.86 -14.11 9.49
C SER A 102 0.57 -14.24 8.95
N THR A 103 0.83 -15.25 8.12
CA THR A 103 2.14 -15.52 7.52
C THR A 103 2.30 -14.99 6.10
N ALA A 104 1.30 -14.31 5.55
CA ALA A 104 1.39 -13.79 4.19
C ALA A 104 2.45 -12.68 4.10
N SER A 105 3.29 -12.71 3.06
CA SER A 105 4.45 -11.82 2.97
C SER A 105 4.53 -11.03 1.65
N VAL A 106 5.00 -9.79 1.76
CA VAL A 106 5.33 -8.93 0.61
C VAL A 106 6.78 -8.47 0.74
N HIS A 107 7.66 -8.90 -0.16
CA HIS A 107 9.09 -8.56 -0.04
C HIS A 107 9.88 -8.48 -1.34
N HIS A 108 10.98 -7.72 -1.33
CA HIS A 108 11.86 -7.56 -2.50
C HIS A 108 11.15 -6.99 -3.74
N ASN A 109 10.15 -6.13 -3.52
CA ASN A 109 9.42 -5.48 -4.61
C ASN A 109 9.85 -4.02 -4.78
N VAL A 110 9.64 -3.49 -5.97
CA VAL A 110 9.71 -2.05 -6.26
C VAL A 110 8.31 -1.55 -6.57
N ILE A 111 7.85 -0.50 -5.88
CA ILE A 111 6.49 0.00 -6.00
C ILE A 111 6.52 1.48 -6.39
N LEU A 112 5.80 1.84 -7.45
CA LEU A 112 5.65 3.22 -7.92
C LEU A 112 4.18 3.61 -8.05
N ASP A 113 3.74 4.51 -7.16
CA ASP A 113 2.45 5.20 -7.26
C ASP A 113 2.58 6.49 -8.09
N ARG A 114 1.96 6.53 -9.26
CA ARG A 114 1.92 7.69 -10.16
C ARG A 114 0.69 8.58 -9.99
N GLY A 115 -0.30 8.19 -9.18
CA GLY A 115 -1.51 9.00 -9.08
C GLY A 115 -1.33 10.25 -8.21
N GLY A 116 -2.19 11.25 -8.44
CA GLY A 116 -2.08 12.58 -7.82
C GLY A 116 -3.15 12.91 -6.78
N GLU A 117 -4.19 12.08 -6.67
CA GLU A 117 -5.40 12.46 -5.92
C GLU A 117 -5.92 11.32 -5.03
N LEU A 118 -6.71 11.70 -4.03
CA LEU A 118 -7.46 10.80 -3.14
C LEU A 118 -8.92 11.22 -3.12
N ARG A 119 -9.82 10.23 -3.04
CA ARG A 119 -11.26 10.47 -2.91
C ARG A 119 -11.75 10.45 -1.47
N ASN A 120 -11.07 9.68 -0.63
CA ASN A 120 -11.38 9.55 0.79
C ASN A 120 -10.08 9.34 1.58
N ARG A 121 -9.72 10.30 2.44
CA ARG A 121 -8.53 10.21 3.30
C ARG A 121 -8.73 9.34 4.55
N HIS A 122 -9.96 8.97 4.89
CA HIS A 122 -10.25 8.13 6.06
C HIS A 122 -10.00 6.65 5.75
N GLN A 123 -10.40 6.19 4.56
CA GLN A 123 -10.25 4.81 4.10
C GLN A 123 -9.12 4.66 3.06
N GLY A 124 -8.18 5.60 3.06
CA GLY A 124 -7.36 5.95 1.90
C GLY A 124 -6.44 4.88 1.33
N GLN A 125 -5.62 5.32 0.39
CA GLN A 125 -4.78 4.47 -0.45
C GLN A 125 -3.56 3.92 0.29
N ARG A 126 -3.17 2.68 -0.03
CA ARG A 126 -1.92 2.06 0.42
C ARG A 126 -1.03 1.61 -0.74
N ALA A 127 0.28 1.81 -0.64
CA ALA A 127 1.22 1.20 -1.57
C ALA A 127 1.37 -0.30 -1.31
N ILE A 128 1.43 -0.71 -0.03
CA ILE A 128 1.42 -2.11 0.42
C ILE A 128 0.48 -2.28 1.62
N ALA A 129 -0.31 -3.35 1.63
CA ALA A 129 -1.00 -3.85 2.82
C ALA A 129 -0.81 -5.36 2.94
N ALA A 130 -0.12 -5.81 4.00
CA ALA A 130 0.13 -7.21 4.34
C ALA A 130 0.59 -7.34 5.81
N PRO A 131 0.60 -8.55 6.40
CA PRO A 131 1.04 -8.74 7.79
C PRO A 131 2.56 -8.84 7.93
N VAL A 132 3.27 -9.33 6.92
CA VAL A 132 4.74 -9.35 6.89
C VAL A 132 5.22 -8.57 5.68
N VAL A 133 5.94 -7.47 5.88
CA VAL A 133 6.41 -6.60 4.80
C VAL A 133 7.87 -6.25 5.00
N HIS A 134 8.75 -6.66 4.08
CA HIS A 134 10.17 -6.36 4.22
C HIS A 134 10.96 -6.24 2.93
N HIS A 135 12.09 -5.52 2.98
CA HIS A 135 13.01 -5.40 1.85
C HIS A 135 12.35 -4.84 0.56
N ASN A 136 11.30 -4.05 0.69
CA ASN A 136 10.66 -3.38 -0.45
C ASN A 136 11.21 -1.96 -0.62
N LEU A 137 11.21 -1.50 -1.88
CA LEU A 137 11.45 -0.11 -2.24
C LEU A 137 10.15 0.50 -2.75
N VAL A 138 9.54 1.39 -1.98
CA VAL A 138 8.40 2.21 -2.42
C VAL A 138 8.95 3.55 -2.91
N LEU A 139 9.09 3.67 -4.23
CA LEU A 139 9.61 4.87 -4.90
C LEU A 139 8.73 6.10 -4.70
N ARG A 140 7.43 5.89 -4.52
CA ARG A 140 6.46 6.92 -4.14
C ARG A 140 5.21 6.29 -3.55
N HIS A 141 4.68 6.87 -2.47
CA HIS A 141 3.29 6.69 -2.03
C HIS A 141 2.64 8.04 -1.73
N ARG A 142 1.34 8.18 -2.01
CA ARG A 142 0.62 9.47 -1.84
C ARG A 142 -0.22 9.57 -0.57
N HIS A 143 -0.43 8.47 0.15
CA HIS A 143 -1.19 8.45 1.40
C HIS A 143 -0.57 7.51 2.43
N ARG A 144 -0.75 6.19 2.29
CA ARG A 144 -0.14 5.19 3.19
C ARG A 144 0.93 4.41 2.43
N GLY A 145 2.16 4.37 2.94
CA GLY A 145 3.23 3.56 2.37
C GLY A 145 2.95 2.09 2.63
N VAL A 146 3.02 1.69 3.90
CA VAL A 146 2.66 0.35 4.38
C VAL A 146 1.53 0.45 5.40
N GLU A 147 0.44 -0.27 5.15
CA GLU A 147 -0.66 -0.44 6.11
C GLU A 147 -0.63 -1.86 6.71
N ILE A 148 -0.56 -1.92 8.03
CA ILE A 148 -0.51 -3.19 8.77
C ILE A 148 -1.89 -3.85 8.74
N SER A 149 -1.93 -5.10 8.27
CA SER A 149 -3.20 -5.80 8.03
C SER A 149 -3.71 -6.59 9.25
N ASN A 150 -2.82 -7.14 10.09
CA ASN A 150 -3.19 -8.03 11.21
C ASN A 150 -2.50 -7.64 12.53
N ASN A 151 -3.03 -8.13 13.65
CA ASN A 151 -2.28 -8.17 14.91
C ASN A 151 -1.07 -9.09 14.76
N GLY A 152 0.02 -8.83 15.49
CA GLY A 152 1.24 -9.65 15.39
C GLY A 152 2.06 -9.42 14.11
N SER A 153 1.74 -8.38 13.34
CA SER A 153 2.43 -8.09 12.07
C SER A 153 3.86 -7.60 12.29
N THR A 154 4.74 -7.85 11.31
CA THR A 154 6.14 -7.41 11.35
C THR A 154 6.52 -6.68 10.07
N ILE A 155 6.97 -5.44 10.21
CA ILE A 155 7.31 -4.55 9.09
C ILE A 155 8.76 -4.08 9.24
N TYR A 156 9.65 -4.49 8.33
CA TYR A 156 11.07 -4.21 8.51
C TYR A 156 11.90 -4.06 7.25
N ASP A 157 13.02 -3.32 7.34
CA ASP A 157 13.98 -3.13 6.25
C ASP A 157 13.36 -2.65 4.92
N ASN A 158 12.25 -1.90 4.97
CA ASN A 158 11.68 -1.25 3.81
C ASN A 158 12.27 0.14 3.62
N GLU A 159 12.35 0.60 2.38
CA GLU A 159 12.69 1.97 2.01
C GLU A 159 11.49 2.62 1.33
N LEU A 160 10.99 3.71 1.93
CA LEU A 160 9.72 4.33 1.57
C LEU A 160 9.93 5.81 1.28
N TYR A 161 9.42 6.28 0.15
CA TYR A 161 9.38 7.70 -0.22
C TYR A 161 7.93 8.19 -0.28
N GLY A 162 7.55 9.05 0.66
CA GLY A 162 6.22 9.62 0.76
C GLY A 162 6.11 11.00 0.13
N ASP A 163 5.03 11.23 -0.63
CA ASP A 163 4.61 12.54 -1.10
C ASP A 163 3.11 12.68 -0.80
N SER A 164 2.80 13.02 0.45
CA SER A 164 1.42 13.02 0.93
C SER A 164 0.58 14.06 0.21
N VAL A 165 -0.64 13.68 -0.22
CA VAL A 165 -1.59 14.59 -0.87
C VAL A 165 -2.79 14.95 0.02
N ALA A 166 -2.91 14.33 1.20
CA ALA A 166 -3.98 14.61 2.16
C ALA A 166 -3.54 14.36 3.60
N THR A 167 -4.34 14.80 4.57
CA THR A 167 -4.11 14.44 5.98
C THR A 167 -4.27 12.94 6.22
N ASN A 168 -3.75 12.46 7.35
CA ASN A 168 -3.67 11.03 7.68
C ASN A 168 -2.81 10.24 6.68
N GLY A 169 -1.83 10.90 6.06
CA GLY A 169 -0.77 10.22 5.33
C GLY A 169 0.26 9.65 6.31
N TYR A 170 0.66 8.39 6.10
CA TYR A 170 1.63 7.67 6.93
C TYR A 170 2.64 6.94 6.06
N SER A 171 3.92 6.93 6.42
CA SER A 171 4.87 6.02 5.75
C SER A 171 4.58 4.58 6.18
N ILE A 172 4.39 4.34 7.48
CA ILE A 172 3.92 3.06 8.03
C ILE A 172 2.79 3.34 9.02
N LEU A 173 1.64 2.66 8.85
CA LEU A 173 0.46 2.81 9.69
C LEU A 173 0.05 1.49 10.35
N SER A 174 -0.01 1.52 11.67
CA SER A 174 -0.73 0.60 12.54
C SER A 174 -2.01 1.30 13.02
N TYR A 175 -3.18 0.84 12.58
CA TYR A 175 -4.49 1.36 12.97
C TYR A 175 -5.30 0.27 13.65
N ASP A 176 -5.54 0.39 14.95
CA ASP A 176 -6.30 -0.61 15.74
C ASP A 176 -5.71 -2.02 15.55
N LYS A 177 -4.38 -2.10 15.75
CA LYS A 177 -3.59 -3.34 15.66
C LYS A 177 -2.65 -3.45 16.85
N ASP A 178 -2.61 -4.65 17.42
CA ASP A 178 -1.82 -4.97 18.60
C ASP A 178 -0.65 -5.90 18.29
N ASN A 179 0.35 -5.87 19.15
CA ASN A 179 1.54 -6.73 19.09
C ASN A 179 2.29 -6.60 17.75
N VAL A 180 2.32 -5.39 17.17
CA VAL A 180 3.02 -5.13 15.90
C VAL A 180 4.46 -4.74 16.19
N THR A 181 5.39 -5.25 15.39
CA THR A 181 6.80 -4.87 15.44
C THR A 181 7.22 -4.17 14.14
N VAL A 182 7.77 -2.96 14.24
CA VAL A 182 8.21 -2.13 13.11
C VAL A 182 9.66 -1.67 13.33
N TYR A 183 10.60 -2.13 12.50
CA TYR A 183 12.02 -1.80 12.69
C TYR A 183 12.88 -1.78 11.43
N GLY A 184 14.03 -1.10 11.46
CA GLY A 184 14.96 -1.07 10.33
C GLY A 184 14.46 -0.35 9.08
N ASN A 185 13.27 0.25 9.11
CA ASN A 185 12.69 0.92 7.95
C ASN A 185 13.33 2.31 7.76
N ARG A 186 13.47 2.71 6.50
CA ARG A 186 13.94 4.04 6.08
C ARG A 186 12.79 4.78 5.41
N CYS A 187 12.21 5.73 6.13
CA CYS A 187 11.07 6.52 5.67
C CYS A 187 11.53 7.94 5.36
N PHE A 188 11.47 8.29 4.08
CA PHE A 188 11.68 9.64 3.58
C PHE A 188 10.35 10.21 3.14
N GLY A 189 10.13 11.50 3.31
CA GLY A 189 8.93 12.04 2.69
C GLY A 189 8.67 13.52 2.87
N THR A 190 7.69 13.96 2.12
CA THR A 190 7.24 15.34 2.03
C THR A 190 5.72 15.39 1.78
N GLY A 191 5.22 16.56 1.42
CA GLY A 191 3.83 16.79 1.07
C GLY A 191 2.99 17.25 2.26
N TYR A 192 1.70 16.94 2.19
CA TYR A 192 0.68 17.48 3.05
C TYR A 192 0.53 16.65 4.35
N MET A 193 1.03 17.17 5.47
CA MET A 193 0.79 16.63 6.82
C MET A 193 1.20 15.14 6.97
N LEU A 194 2.36 14.76 6.42
CA LEU A 194 2.85 13.38 6.44
C LEU A 194 3.35 12.98 7.83
N VAL A 195 2.95 11.79 8.26
CA VAL A 195 3.51 11.11 9.43
C VAL A 195 4.47 10.01 8.96
N GLY A 196 5.60 9.84 9.62
CA GLY A 196 6.52 8.73 9.36
C GLY A 196 5.90 7.43 9.81
N LEU A 197 5.87 7.22 11.14
CA LEU A 197 5.34 6.01 11.77
C LEU A 197 4.09 6.34 12.58
N GLY A 198 3.02 5.58 12.38
CA GLY A 198 1.77 5.74 13.12
C GLY A 198 1.37 4.47 13.86
N THR A 199 1.07 4.58 15.15
CA THR A 199 0.36 3.57 15.92
C THR A 199 -0.84 4.26 16.57
N ILE A 200 -2.04 4.05 16.04
CA ILE A 200 -3.22 4.86 16.40
C ILE A 200 -4.47 4.01 16.59
N ALA A 201 -5.47 4.60 17.26
CA ALA A 201 -6.77 3.98 17.55
C ALA A 201 -6.64 2.69 18.38
N SER A 202 -6.28 2.83 19.66
CA SER A 202 -6.27 1.73 20.65
C SER A 202 -5.23 0.62 20.43
N CYS A 203 -4.18 0.88 19.66
CA CYS A 203 -3.03 -0.02 19.54
C CYS A 203 -2.35 -0.30 20.89
N THR A 204 -2.06 -1.56 21.16
CA THR A 204 -1.42 -2.04 22.39
C THR A 204 -0.21 -2.93 22.07
N TYR A 205 0.86 -2.80 22.85
CA TYR A 205 2.09 -3.60 22.70
C TYR A 205 2.75 -3.50 21.32
N ASN A 206 2.66 -2.33 20.68
CA ASN A 206 3.38 -2.08 19.43
C ASN A 206 4.80 -1.61 19.72
N GLU A 207 5.77 -2.20 19.03
CA GLU A 207 7.19 -1.91 19.16
C GLU A 207 7.70 -1.23 17.89
N LEU A 208 8.19 0.00 18.03
CA LEU A 208 8.74 0.79 16.93
C LEU A 208 10.17 1.18 17.30
N TYR A 209 11.18 0.55 16.69
CA TYR A 209 12.59 0.76 17.02
C TYR A 209 13.50 0.73 15.78
N ASP A 210 14.68 1.34 15.84
CA ASP A 210 15.69 1.33 14.77
C ASP A 210 15.19 1.74 13.37
N ASN A 211 14.18 2.61 13.32
CA ASN A 211 13.70 3.20 12.07
C ASN A 211 14.36 4.56 11.82
N LEU A 212 14.78 4.81 10.59
CA LEU A 212 15.16 6.13 10.13
C LEU A 212 13.92 6.84 9.58
N VAL A 213 13.60 8.02 10.12
CA VAL A 213 12.53 8.87 9.61
C VAL A 213 13.08 10.26 9.30
N HIS A 214 13.06 10.63 8.02
CA HIS A 214 13.48 11.94 7.54
C HIS A 214 12.35 12.57 6.73
N LEU A 215 11.66 13.53 7.34
CA LEU A 215 10.54 14.21 6.70
C LEU A 215 10.82 15.70 6.54
N GLN A 216 10.35 16.26 5.43
CA GLN A 216 10.38 17.69 5.16
C GLN A 216 8.97 18.19 4.84
N ALA A 217 8.44 19.02 5.73
CA ALA A 217 7.22 19.77 5.46
C ALA A 217 7.43 20.73 4.28
N ASN A 218 6.43 20.87 3.41
CA ASN A 218 6.46 21.84 2.32
C ASN A 218 5.90 23.19 2.75
N GLU A 219 5.96 24.20 1.89
CA GLU A 219 5.13 25.39 2.08
C GLU A 219 3.66 25.00 2.14
N ASN A 220 2.88 25.74 2.94
CA ASN A 220 1.44 25.53 3.03
C ASN A 220 0.80 25.66 1.66
N ASP A 221 0.14 24.61 1.20
CA ASP A 221 -0.64 24.61 -0.04
C ASP A 221 -2.07 24.09 0.21
N LEU A 222 -2.94 24.20 -0.81
CA LEU A 222 -4.32 23.73 -0.73
C LEU A 222 -4.47 22.29 -1.27
N ARG A 223 -3.48 21.41 -1.03
CA ARG A 223 -3.53 20.00 -1.50
C ARG A 223 -4.79 19.27 -1.02
N TRP A 224 -5.28 19.57 0.18
CA TRP A 224 -6.50 18.95 0.72
C TRP A 224 -7.48 19.96 1.37
N PRO A 225 -8.77 20.00 0.98
CA PRO A 225 -9.69 21.05 1.40
C PRO A 225 -9.97 21.11 2.91
N GLU A 226 -9.98 19.96 3.60
CA GLU A 226 -10.54 19.89 4.95
C GLU A 226 -9.82 20.74 6.00
N TYR A 227 -8.51 20.87 5.85
CA TYR A 227 -7.68 21.59 6.81
C TYR A 227 -7.10 22.88 6.22
N GLY A 228 -7.46 23.22 4.96
CA GLY A 228 -6.98 24.43 4.30
C GLY A 228 -5.46 24.41 4.06
N PRO A 229 -4.78 25.56 4.11
CA PRO A 229 -3.34 25.63 3.85
C PRO A 229 -2.54 25.34 5.13
N MET A 230 -2.43 24.07 5.50
CA MET A 230 -1.55 23.62 6.60
C MET A 230 -0.34 22.86 6.07
N SER A 231 0.75 22.91 6.82
CA SER A 231 1.92 22.09 6.59
C SER A 231 2.59 21.74 7.91
N TRP A 232 2.87 20.46 8.07
CA TRP A 232 3.72 19.92 9.11
C TRP A 232 4.16 18.53 8.70
N ALA A 233 5.16 18.01 9.40
CA ALA A 233 5.57 16.62 9.33
C ALA A 233 5.77 16.10 10.75
N CYS A 234 5.46 14.83 10.99
CA CYS A 234 5.67 14.20 12.30
C CYS A 234 6.43 12.89 12.12
N GLY A 235 7.55 12.73 12.81
CA GLY A 235 8.34 11.50 12.73
C GLY A 235 7.54 10.29 13.19
N THR A 236 6.94 10.37 14.38
CA THR A 236 6.18 9.27 14.99
C THR A 236 4.94 9.81 15.69
N ARG A 237 3.78 9.18 15.46
CA ARG A 237 2.51 9.44 16.13
C ARG A 237 2.05 8.18 16.86
N ILE A 238 1.78 8.32 18.15
CA ILE A 238 1.32 7.29 19.08
C ILE A 238 -0.01 7.73 19.68
#